data_AF-A0A4V5UV37-F1
#
_entry.id   AF-A0A4V5UV37-F1
#
_cell.length_a   1.000
_cell.length_b   1.000
_cell.length_c   1.000
_cell.angle_alpha   90.00
_cell.angle_beta   90.00
_cell.angle_gamma   90.00
#
_symmetry.space_group_name_H-M   'P 1'
#
loop_
_entity.id
_entity.type
_entity.pdbx_description
1 polymer ?
#
loop_
_entity_poly.entity_id
_entity_poly.type
_entity_poly.pdbx_seq_one_letter_code
_entity_poly.pdbx_strand_id
1 'polypeptide(L)'
;MKKLCHLLSAVIYLVILANKGEAQFFKFEAPNTKSSAIAAPHTTSVNRLSTAGTFYRENAFGNREKSKEAAPKYYSSQYKEASVLLIDKVQQLSSKNDSLMNRVLQLQDSLYSIVTQLKEPHSNNDVKPAMDTNTSNKNVIKFLNNMPVAYRSSEGAKNVRLNNINIQVIRDFINNYKEANNEAWYSTGDAFVAKFSIGRVSTTVTYKKNGEWLYTIKNYFENDMTKELRTLVKSSYYDYQIVKIEEIEVPRKERSIFLIYVQDTKKIIILRVYDGEMEVLHNYTRG
;
A
#
# COMPACT_ATOMS: atom_id res chain seq x y z
N MET A 1 35.33 4.45 7.12
CA MET A 1 33.88 4.11 7.23
C MET A 1 32.94 5.31 7.09
N LYS A 2 33.07 6.40 7.86
CA LYS A 2 32.15 7.57 7.77
C LYS A 2 31.98 8.18 6.36
N LYS A 3 33.07 8.26 5.57
CA LYS A 3 33.01 8.75 4.17
C LYS A 3 32.21 7.84 3.23
N LEU A 4 32.17 6.53 3.51
CA LEU A 4 31.43 5.54 2.70
C LEU A 4 29.91 5.62 2.98
N CYS A 5 29.52 5.86 4.25
CA CYS A 5 28.12 6.11 4.62
C CYS A 5 27.56 7.38 3.97
N HIS A 6 28.34 8.47 3.92
CA HIS A 6 27.89 9.69 3.26
C HIS A 6 27.73 9.53 1.74
N LEU A 7 28.63 8.79 1.09
CA LEU A 7 28.51 8.50 -0.34
C LEU A 7 27.28 7.64 -0.65
N LEU A 8 27.01 6.61 0.16
CA LEU A 8 25.83 5.76 0.00
C LEU A 8 24.53 6.55 0.23
N SER A 9 24.49 7.42 1.24
CA SER A 9 23.33 8.28 1.50
C SER A 9 23.07 9.25 0.34
N ALA A 10 24.12 9.82 -0.27
CA ALA A 10 23.99 10.74 -1.40
C ALA A 10 23.51 10.03 -2.68
N VAL A 11 24.00 8.81 -2.94
CA VAL A 11 23.57 8.00 -4.09
C VAL A 11 22.11 7.58 -3.95
N ILE A 12 21.68 7.16 -2.75
CA ILE A 12 20.27 6.82 -2.48
C ILE A 12 19.38 8.05 -2.68
N TYR A 13 19.81 9.22 -2.21
CA TYR A 13 19.05 10.46 -2.37
C TYR A 13 18.92 10.90 -3.84
N LEU A 14 19.99 10.74 -4.63
CA LEU A 14 19.97 11.04 -6.08
C LEU A 14 19.07 10.08 -6.86
N VAL A 15 19.03 8.80 -6.49
CA VAL A 15 18.12 7.81 -7.11
C VAL A 15 16.65 8.12 -6.77
N ILE A 16 16.36 8.57 -5.55
CA ILE A 16 15.01 9.00 -5.15
C ILE A 16 14.58 10.25 -5.92
N LEU A 17 15.49 11.23 -6.08
CA LEU A 17 15.20 12.46 -6.82
C LEU A 17 15.01 12.21 -8.32
N ALA A 18 15.82 11.34 -8.93
CA ALA A 18 15.71 10.98 -10.34
C ALA A 18 14.39 10.25 -10.64
N ASN A 19 13.89 9.44 -9.70
CA ASN A 19 12.64 8.69 -9.86
C ASN A 19 11.38 9.53 -9.59
N LYS A 20 11.51 10.69 -8.92
CA LYS A 20 10.34 11.53 -8.59
C LYS A 20 9.81 12.37 -9.75
N GLY A 21 10.52 12.49 -10.87
CA GLY A 21 9.97 13.14 -12.09
C GLY A 21 9.41 14.56 -11.89
N GLU A 22 9.74 15.25 -10.80
CA GLU A 22 9.22 16.57 -10.46
C GLU A 22 10.29 17.62 -10.73
N ALA A 23 10.40 18.03 -11.99
CA ALA A 23 10.88 19.36 -12.30
C ALA A 23 9.69 20.32 -12.20
N GLN A 24 9.30 20.71 -10.97
CA GLN A 24 8.46 21.88 -10.78
C GLN A 24 9.23 22.94 -9.99
N PHE A 25 9.35 24.10 -10.64
CA PHE A 25 9.81 25.35 -10.09
C PHE A 25 8.98 25.72 -8.85
N PHE A 26 9.60 25.74 -7.67
CA PHE A 26 9.02 26.42 -6.52
C PHE A 26 9.28 27.92 -6.63
N LYS A 27 8.23 28.64 -7.05
CA LYS A 27 8.15 30.10 -6.89
C LYS A 27 7.62 30.37 -5.49
N PHE A 28 8.45 30.99 -4.64
CA PHE A 28 8.03 31.46 -3.31
C PHE A 28 7.13 32.69 -3.49
N GLU A 29 5.85 32.59 -3.10
CA GLU A 29 5.00 33.75 -2.83
C GLU A 29 4.89 33.95 -1.32
N ALA A 30 5.13 35.19 -0.89
CA ALA A 30 5.15 35.61 0.51
C ALA A 30 3.72 35.64 1.11
N PRO A 31 3.59 35.45 2.43
CA PRO A 31 2.30 35.41 3.12
C PRO A 31 1.65 36.80 3.15
N ASN A 32 0.43 36.88 2.63
CA ASN A 32 -0.39 38.08 2.71
C ASN A 32 -1.15 38.10 4.05
N THR A 33 -0.76 39.03 4.92
CA THR A 33 -1.45 39.36 6.17
C THR A 33 -2.63 40.29 5.93
N LYS A 34 -3.75 40.06 6.65
CA LYS A 34 -4.89 40.93 7.03
C LYS A 34 -6.21 40.19 6.78
N SER A 35 -7.29 40.32 7.54
CA SER A 35 -7.62 41.04 8.78
C SER A 35 -8.96 40.48 9.27
N SER A 36 -9.16 40.50 10.59
CA SER A 36 -10.41 40.32 11.33
C SER A 36 -11.56 41.21 10.80
N ALA A 37 -12.79 40.68 10.81
CA ALA A 37 -13.98 41.40 11.26
C ALA A 37 -15.13 40.46 11.66
N ILE A 38 -15.83 40.88 12.71
CA ILE A 38 -16.94 40.26 13.46
C ILE A 38 -18.28 40.78 12.90
N ALA A 39 -19.33 39.94 12.90
CA ALA A 39 -20.73 40.22 13.33
C ALA A 39 -21.82 39.45 12.54
N ALA A 40 -22.81 38.93 13.27
CA ALA A 40 -24.04 38.24 12.83
C ALA A 40 -25.21 39.26 12.56
N PRO A 41 -26.52 38.92 12.56
CA PRO A 41 -27.28 37.70 12.21
C PRO A 41 -28.51 37.93 11.26
N HIS A 42 -29.18 36.82 10.87
CA HIS A 42 -30.57 36.60 10.41
C HIS A 42 -31.33 37.62 9.52
N THR A 43 -31.91 37.15 8.40
CA THR A 43 -33.38 37.18 8.15
C THR A 43 -33.78 36.39 6.90
N THR A 44 -34.98 35.81 7.01
CA THR A 44 -35.75 35.06 6.02
C THR A 44 -36.32 35.96 4.91
N SER A 45 -36.29 35.51 3.64
CA SER A 45 -37.40 35.80 2.71
C SER A 45 -37.46 34.79 1.55
N VAL A 46 -38.69 34.51 1.17
CA VAL A 46 -39.14 33.67 0.05
C VAL A 46 -39.35 34.59 -1.15
N ASN A 47 -38.95 34.20 -2.37
CA ASN A 47 -39.78 34.35 -3.58
C ASN A 47 -39.20 33.70 -4.84
N ARG A 48 -40.06 32.83 -5.39
CA ARG A 48 -40.42 32.50 -6.78
C ARG A 48 -39.68 33.11 -8.00
N LEU A 49 -39.66 32.23 -9.02
CA LEU A 49 -39.92 32.41 -10.46
C LEU A 49 -38.77 32.80 -11.40
N SER A 50 -38.49 31.86 -12.31
CA SER A 50 -38.34 32.00 -13.77
C SER A 50 -37.32 33.00 -14.29
N THR A 51 -36.37 32.54 -15.11
CA THR A 51 -36.25 32.94 -16.54
C THR A 51 -35.16 32.11 -17.24
N ALA A 52 -35.51 31.61 -18.42
CA ALA A 52 -34.63 30.92 -19.36
C ALA A 52 -33.56 31.89 -19.93
N GLY A 53 -32.36 31.37 -20.20
CA GLY A 53 -31.29 32.15 -20.82
C GLY A 53 -30.24 31.25 -21.45
N THR A 54 -30.44 30.92 -22.72
CA THR A 54 -29.48 30.31 -23.63
C THR A 54 -28.23 31.19 -23.80
N PHE A 55 -27.05 30.62 -23.62
CA PHE A 55 -25.80 31.14 -24.18
C PHE A 55 -24.87 29.98 -24.57
N TYR A 56 -24.87 29.64 -25.86
CA TYR A 56 -23.78 28.89 -26.47
C TYR A 56 -22.63 29.87 -26.73
N ARG A 57 -21.47 29.63 -26.11
CA ARG A 57 -20.24 30.37 -26.35
C ARG A 57 -19.33 29.51 -27.23
N GLU A 58 -19.33 29.83 -28.53
CA GLU A 58 -18.33 29.36 -29.50
C GLU A 58 -16.94 29.84 -29.09
N ASN A 59 -16.03 28.91 -28.82
CA ASN A 59 -14.60 29.19 -28.74
C ASN A 59 -13.97 28.80 -30.07
N ALA A 60 -13.68 29.81 -30.89
CA ALA A 60 -12.89 29.69 -32.10
C ALA A 60 -11.44 29.29 -31.73
N PHE A 61 -11.07 28.06 -32.08
CA PHE A 61 -9.68 27.61 -32.05
C PHE A 61 -8.92 28.20 -33.23
N GLY A 62 -8.03 29.14 -32.95
CA GLY A 62 -7.07 29.67 -33.92
C GLY A 62 -6.09 28.59 -34.37
N ASN A 63 -6.06 28.34 -35.67
CA ASN A 63 -5.00 27.59 -36.35
C ASN A 63 -3.66 28.33 -36.19
N ARG A 64 -2.77 27.78 -35.35
CA ARG A 64 -1.35 28.15 -35.33
C ARG A 64 -0.61 27.22 -36.28
N GLU A 65 -0.26 27.74 -37.45
CA GLU A 65 0.67 27.10 -38.39
C GLU A 65 1.98 26.76 -37.67
N LYS A 66 2.30 25.47 -37.64
CA LYS A 66 3.58 24.96 -37.15
C LYS A 66 4.63 25.17 -38.24
N SER A 67 5.52 26.13 -38.02
CA SER A 67 6.77 26.26 -38.75
C SER A 67 7.58 24.97 -38.59
N LYS A 68 7.87 24.30 -39.71
CA LYS A 68 8.78 23.15 -39.77
C LYS A 68 10.21 23.68 -39.76
N GLU A 69 10.73 23.93 -38.57
CA GLU A 69 12.15 24.20 -38.37
C GLU A 69 12.92 22.88 -38.44
N ALA A 70 13.70 22.72 -39.51
CA ALA A 70 14.48 21.51 -39.77
C ALA A 70 15.63 21.42 -38.76
N ALA A 71 15.48 20.55 -37.76
CA ALA A 71 16.54 20.27 -36.80
C ALA A 71 17.80 19.71 -37.50
N PRO A 72 19.01 20.19 -37.16
CA PRO A 72 20.24 19.73 -37.77
C PRO A 72 20.49 18.24 -37.45
N LYS A 73 20.55 17.42 -38.51
CA LYS A 73 20.70 15.95 -38.47
C LYS A 73 22.09 15.46 -37.99
N TYR A 74 22.92 16.32 -37.40
CA TYR A 74 24.35 16.03 -37.20
C TYR A 74 24.74 15.58 -35.78
N TYR A 75 23.81 15.57 -34.82
CA TYR A 75 24.12 15.18 -33.44
C TYR A 75 23.70 13.74 -33.06
N SER A 76 23.06 12.95 -33.95
CA SER A 76 22.35 11.74 -33.49
C SER A 76 23.19 10.46 -33.28
N SER A 77 24.41 10.34 -33.83
CA SER A 77 25.18 9.08 -33.73
C SER A 77 25.95 8.96 -32.41
N GLN A 78 26.61 10.02 -31.95
CA GLN A 78 27.40 9.98 -30.71
C GLN A 78 26.54 9.75 -29.45
N TYR A 79 25.32 10.29 -29.40
CA TYR A 79 24.39 10.01 -28.30
C TYR A 79 23.80 8.59 -28.33
N LYS A 80 23.73 7.94 -29.51
CA LYS A 80 23.29 6.55 -29.61
C LYS A 80 24.33 5.61 -29.03
N GLU A 81 25.61 5.81 -29.32
CA GLU A 81 26.69 4.98 -28.75
C GLU A 81 26.84 5.20 -27.24
N ALA A 82 26.76 6.45 -26.77
CA ALA A 82 26.84 6.75 -25.34
C ALA A 82 25.65 6.17 -24.54
N SER A 83 24.44 6.15 -25.12
CA SER A 83 23.27 5.58 -24.45
C SER A 83 23.31 4.06 -24.37
N VAL A 84 23.82 3.37 -25.39
CA VAL A 84 24.03 1.91 -25.34
C VAL A 84 25.07 1.54 -24.27
N LEU A 85 26.19 2.25 -24.20
CA LEU A 85 27.24 2.01 -23.18
C LEU A 85 26.71 2.23 -21.74
N LEU A 86 25.81 3.20 -21.56
CA LEU A 86 25.22 3.49 -20.25
C LEU A 86 24.23 2.39 -19.83
N ILE A 87 23.42 1.88 -20.76
CA ILE A 87 22.48 0.76 -20.53
C ILE A 87 23.25 -0.50 -20.11
N ASP A 88 24.32 -0.86 -20.83
CA ASP A 88 25.16 -2.01 -20.50
C ASP A 88 25.78 -1.88 -19.11
N LYS A 89 26.27 -0.68 -18.76
CA LYS A 89 26.86 -0.44 -17.43
C LYS A 89 25.82 -0.50 -16.31
N VAL A 90 24.60 -0.04 -16.55
CA VAL A 90 23.48 -0.18 -15.60
C VAL A 90 23.10 -1.66 -15.43
N GLN A 91 23.05 -2.45 -16.50
CA GLN A 91 22.77 -3.89 -16.43
C GLN A 91 23.87 -4.67 -15.71
N GLN A 92 25.15 -4.33 -15.94
CA GLN A 92 26.28 -4.92 -15.21
C GLN A 92 26.25 -4.57 -13.71
N LEU A 93 25.86 -3.34 -13.35
CA LEU A 93 25.70 -2.95 -11.95
C LEU A 93 24.48 -3.62 -11.30
N SER A 94 23.38 -3.80 -12.04
CA SER A 94 22.19 -4.53 -11.57
C SER A 94 22.54 -5.99 -11.26
N SER A 95 23.15 -6.70 -12.21
CA SER A 95 23.52 -8.11 -12.01
C SER A 95 24.54 -8.33 -10.88
N LYS A 96 25.46 -7.38 -10.68
CA LYS A 96 26.39 -7.40 -9.54
C LYS A 96 25.67 -7.18 -8.21
N ASN A 97 24.65 -6.33 -8.17
CA ASN A 97 23.82 -6.13 -6.98
C ASN A 97 22.95 -7.37 -6.69
N ASP A 98 22.39 -8.01 -7.71
CA ASP A 98 21.63 -9.26 -7.54
C ASP A 98 22.51 -10.38 -6.96
N SER A 99 23.76 -10.48 -7.43
CA SER A 99 24.75 -11.40 -6.87
C SER A 99 25.07 -11.09 -5.41
N LEU A 100 25.26 -9.82 -5.06
CA LEU A 100 25.50 -9.41 -3.67
C LEU A 100 24.28 -9.70 -2.79
N MET A 101 23.07 -9.44 -3.29
CA MET A 101 21.84 -9.67 -2.54
C MET A 101 21.62 -11.17 -2.29
N ASN A 102 21.91 -12.02 -3.28
CA ASN A 102 21.88 -13.48 -3.10
C ASN A 102 22.89 -13.96 -2.05
N ARG A 103 24.08 -13.35 -1.98
CA ARG A 103 25.06 -13.67 -0.92
C ARG A 103 24.59 -13.21 0.46
N VAL A 104 23.92 -12.05 0.56
CA VAL A 104 23.33 -11.57 1.82
C VAL A 104 22.23 -12.53 2.29
N LEU A 105 21.36 -13.00 1.39
CA LEU A 105 20.32 -13.97 1.71
C LEU A 105 20.92 -15.32 2.17
N GLN A 106 21.94 -15.83 1.48
CA GLN A 106 22.64 -17.06 1.89
C GLN A 106 23.28 -16.94 3.27
N LEU A 107 23.88 -15.78 3.60
CA LEU A 107 24.45 -15.51 4.92
C LEU A 107 23.36 -15.43 6.00
N GLN A 108 22.21 -14.84 5.67
CA GLN A 108 21.08 -14.75 6.58
C GLN A 108 20.50 -16.14 6.91
N ASP A 109 20.35 -17.01 5.92
CA ASP A 109 19.90 -18.39 6.11
C ASP A 109 20.90 -19.23 6.92
N SER A 110 22.20 -19.05 6.66
CA SER A 110 23.27 -19.71 7.41
C SER A 110 23.28 -19.30 8.88
N LEU A 111 23.09 -18.01 9.17
CA LEU A 111 22.99 -17.50 10.55
C LEU A 111 21.74 -18.01 11.26
N TYR A 112 20.61 -18.12 10.57
CA TYR A 112 19.38 -18.64 11.15
C TYR A 112 19.56 -20.08 11.63
N SER A 113 20.21 -20.94 10.82
CA SER A 113 20.49 -22.34 11.19
C SER A 113 21.36 -22.47 12.45
N ILE A 114 22.39 -21.64 12.59
CA ILE A 114 23.27 -21.63 13.77
C ILE A 114 22.49 -21.23 15.03
N VAL A 115 21.65 -20.19 14.93
CA VAL A 115 20.82 -19.73 16.05
C VAL A 115 19.80 -20.79 16.47
N THR A 116 19.29 -21.61 15.55
CA THR A 116 18.38 -22.72 15.88
C THR A 116 19.10 -23.84 16.63
N GLN A 117 20.32 -24.21 16.21
CA GLN A 117 21.10 -25.26 16.89
C GLN A 117 21.52 -24.87 18.31
N LEU A 118 21.72 -23.56 18.56
CA LEU A 118 22.09 -23.05 19.89
C LEU A 118 20.90 -22.93 20.86
N LYS A 119 19.67 -23.21 20.41
CA LYS A 119 18.46 -23.05 21.22
C LYS A 119 17.84 -24.37 21.70
N GLU A 120 18.58 -25.48 21.66
CA GLU A 120 18.11 -26.72 22.30
C GLU A 120 18.65 -26.81 23.74
N PRO A 121 17.82 -26.52 24.77
CA PRO A 121 18.16 -26.89 26.13
C PRO A 121 17.96 -28.40 26.31
N HIS A 122 19.05 -29.11 26.60
CA HIS A 122 18.94 -30.42 27.25
C HIS A 122 18.28 -30.23 28.62
N SER A 123 17.02 -30.65 28.74
CA SER A 123 16.36 -30.78 30.04
C SER A 123 15.40 -31.96 30.02
N ASN A 124 15.89 -33.10 30.49
CA ASN A 124 15.05 -34.16 31.04
C ASN A 124 14.28 -33.56 32.22
N ASN A 125 12.95 -33.45 32.12
CA ASN A 125 12.00 -33.60 33.23
C ASN A 125 10.56 -33.54 32.68
N ASP A 126 9.77 -34.55 33.03
CA ASP A 126 8.35 -34.73 32.74
C ASP A 126 7.49 -33.59 33.31
N VAL A 127 7.37 -32.50 32.57
CA VAL A 127 6.31 -31.50 32.77
C VAL A 127 5.65 -31.25 31.42
N LYS A 128 4.35 -31.54 31.35
CA LYS A 128 3.49 -31.36 30.18
C LYS A 128 3.74 -29.95 29.59
N PRO A 129 4.24 -29.84 28.34
CA PRO A 129 4.75 -28.57 27.84
C PRO A 129 3.58 -27.61 27.63
N ALA A 130 3.65 -26.45 28.31
CA ALA A 130 2.88 -25.29 27.93
C ALA A 130 3.26 -24.92 26.50
N MET A 131 2.25 -24.82 25.63
CA MET A 131 2.41 -24.53 24.22
C MET A 131 3.12 -23.17 24.06
N ASP A 132 4.35 -23.18 23.55
CA ASP A 132 5.20 -22.00 23.41
C ASP A 132 4.63 -21.06 22.33
N THR A 133 3.88 -20.05 22.76
CA THR A 133 3.18 -19.07 21.90
C THR A 133 4.16 -18.22 21.06
N ASN A 134 5.46 -18.24 21.37
CA ASN A 134 6.45 -17.41 20.71
C ASN A 134 6.83 -17.90 19.29
N THR A 135 6.64 -19.19 18.98
CA THR A 135 7.00 -19.77 17.66
C THR A 135 5.91 -19.53 16.61
N SER A 136 4.63 -19.50 17.00
CA SER A 136 3.52 -19.20 16.09
C SER A 136 3.60 -17.76 15.52
N ASN A 137 4.03 -16.82 16.36
CA ASN A 137 4.07 -15.39 16.02
C ASN A 137 5.07 -15.04 14.92
N LYS A 138 6.24 -15.69 14.88
CA LYS A 138 7.26 -15.43 13.84
C LYS A 138 6.78 -15.80 12.44
N ASN A 139 6.01 -16.87 12.31
CA ASN A 139 5.50 -17.33 11.02
C ASN A 139 4.41 -16.40 10.47
N VAL A 140 3.57 -15.82 11.34
CA VAL A 140 2.53 -14.86 10.94
C VAL A 140 3.14 -13.53 10.51
N ILE A 141 4.11 -13.00 11.24
CA ILE A 141 4.80 -11.76 10.85
C ILE A 141 5.54 -11.96 9.51
N LYS A 142 6.21 -13.10 9.34
CA LYS A 142 6.85 -13.46 8.06
C LYS A 142 5.83 -13.54 6.94
N PHE A 143 4.65 -14.11 7.18
CA PHE A 143 3.57 -14.15 6.18
C PHE A 143 3.06 -12.75 5.82
N LEU A 144 2.79 -11.87 6.79
CA LEU A 144 2.34 -10.50 6.52
C LEU A 144 3.40 -9.68 5.76
N ASN A 145 4.68 -9.86 6.10
CA ASN A 145 5.78 -9.22 5.39
C ASN A 145 6.00 -9.79 3.99
N ASN A 146 5.63 -11.06 3.78
CA ASN A 146 5.74 -11.75 2.50
C ASN A 146 4.41 -11.76 1.72
N MET A 147 3.37 -11.06 2.18
CA MET A 147 2.15 -10.92 1.41
C MET A 147 2.49 -10.17 0.12
N PRO A 148 2.01 -10.63 -1.05
CA PRO A 148 2.21 -9.93 -2.30
C PRO A 148 1.89 -8.44 -2.13
N VAL A 149 2.85 -7.58 -2.50
CA VAL A 149 2.85 -6.12 -2.29
C VAL A 149 1.66 -5.40 -2.97
N ALA A 150 0.76 -6.14 -3.61
CA ALA A 150 -0.47 -5.64 -4.22
C ALA A 150 -1.34 -4.79 -3.28
N TYR A 151 -1.17 -4.91 -1.96
CA TYR A 151 -1.83 -4.01 -1.00
C TYR A 151 -1.11 -2.67 -0.76
N ARG A 152 0.23 -2.60 -0.89
CA ARG A 152 1.04 -1.47 -0.38
C ARG A 152 1.46 -0.42 -1.41
N SER A 153 1.29 -0.65 -2.71
CA SER A 153 1.37 0.46 -3.68
C SER A 153 0.51 0.13 -4.90
N SER A 154 -0.37 1.06 -5.28
CA SER A 154 -1.07 1.04 -6.56
C SER A 154 -0.13 1.33 -7.74
N GLU A 155 1.14 1.63 -7.49
CA GLU A 155 2.15 1.81 -8.53
C GLU A 155 2.36 0.50 -9.30
N GLY A 156 1.78 0.47 -10.50
CA GLY A 156 1.86 -0.67 -11.41
C GLY A 156 0.55 -1.46 -11.58
N ALA A 157 -0.47 -1.18 -10.77
CA ALA A 157 -1.79 -1.79 -10.95
C ALA A 157 -2.46 -1.23 -12.21
N LYS A 158 -2.52 -2.03 -13.28
CA LYS A 158 -3.25 -1.67 -14.50
C LYS A 158 -4.70 -2.09 -14.35
N ASN A 159 -5.64 -1.23 -14.73
CA ASN A 159 -7.03 -1.61 -14.88
C ASN A 159 -7.11 -2.69 -15.97
N VAL A 160 -7.73 -3.83 -15.67
CA VAL A 160 -7.79 -4.97 -16.58
C VAL A 160 -9.22 -5.21 -17.02
N ARG A 161 -9.40 -5.36 -18.34
CA ARG A 161 -10.68 -5.76 -18.92
C ARG A 161 -11.02 -7.18 -18.49
N LEU A 162 -12.30 -7.45 -18.20
CA LEU A 162 -12.78 -8.75 -17.74
C LEU A 162 -12.35 -9.92 -18.64
N ASN A 163 -12.26 -9.71 -19.96
CA ASN A 163 -11.84 -10.74 -20.92
C ASN A 163 -10.39 -11.22 -20.74
N ASN A 164 -9.55 -10.44 -20.05
CA ASN A 164 -8.15 -10.78 -19.80
C ASN A 164 -7.95 -11.47 -18.43
N ILE A 165 -9.03 -11.68 -17.68
CA ILE A 165 -9.00 -12.30 -16.36
C ILE A 165 -9.35 -13.78 -16.54
N ASN A 166 -8.66 -14.65 -15.80
CA ASN A 166 -8.94 -16.08 -15.83
C ASN A 166 -10.41 -16.34 -15.44
N ILE A 167 -11.13 -17.12 -16.25
CA ILE A 167 -12.56 -17.40 -16.05
C ILE A 167 -12.85 -18.07 -14.69
N GLN A 168 -11.90 -18.83 -14.13
CA GLN A 168 -12.05 -19.42 -12.81
C GLN A 168 -12.12 -18.35 -11.72
N VAL A 169 -11.31 -17.29 -11.83
CA VAL A 169 -11.32 -16.15 -10.91
C VAL A 169 -12.67 -15.44 -10.94
N ILE A 170 -13.18 -15.16 -12.15
CA ILE A 170 -14.46 -14.48 -12.32
C ILE A 170 -15.61 -15.32 -11.76
N ARG A 171 -15.60 -16.63 -12.04
CA ARG A 171 -16.63 -17.56 -11.53
C ARG A 171 -16.61 -17.65 -10.00
N ASP A 172 -15.43 -17.82 -9.40
CA ASP A 172 -15.28 -17.86 -7.95
C ASP A 172 -15.77 -16.55 -7.31
N PHE A 173 -15.36 -15.41 -7.87
CA PHE A 173 -15.79 -14.10 -7.42
C PHE A 173 -17.32 -13.93 -7.43
N ILE A 174 -17.97 -14.24 -8.56
CA ILE A 174 -19.43 -14.11 -8.70
C ILE A 174 -20.16 -15.04 -7.72
N ASN A 175 -19.63 -16.24 -7.48
CA ASN A 175 -20.24 -17.21 -6.56
C ASN A 175 -20.16 -16.75 -5.10
N ASN A 176 -18.99 -16.22 -4.69
CA ASN A 176 -18.72 -15.84 -3.30
C ASN A 176 -19.21 -14.43 -2.95
N TYR A 177 -19.30 -13.52 -3.92
CA TYR A 177 -19.59 -12.10 -3.68
C TYR A 177 -20.77 -11.59 -4.53
N LYS A 178 -21.93 -12.26 -4.42
CA LYS A 178 -23.15 -11.92 -5.18
C LYS A 178 -23.68 -10.51 -4.93
N GLU A 179 -23.37 -9.95 -3.76
CA GLU A 179 -23.78 -8.60 -3.34
C GLU A 179 -22.70 -7.54 -3.57
N ALA A 180 -21.63 -7.87 -4.30
CA ALA A 180 -20.59 -6.93 -4.64
C ALA A 180 -21.15 -5.77 -5.48
N ASN A 181 -20.81 -4.55 -5.10
CA ASN A 181 -21.11 -3.34 -5.86
C ASN A 181 -19.82 -2.62 -6.23
N ASN A 182 -19.84 -1.96 -7.39
CA ASN A 182 -18.74 -1.15 -7.91
C ASN A 182 -17.42 -1.94 -8.01
N GLU A 183 -17.45 -3.16 -8.56
CA GLU A 183 -16.21 -3.91 -8.69
C GLU A 183 -15.23 -3.27 -9.69
N ALA A 184 -13.99 -3.15 -9.25
CA ALA A 184 -12.86 -2.69 -10.03
C ALA A 184 -11.78 -3.77 -10.02
N TRP A 185 -11.36 -4.19 -11.21
CA TRP A 185 -10.36 -5.23 -11.39
C TRP A 185 -9.00 -4.66 -11.78
N TYR A 186 -7.97 -5.19 -11.14
CA TYR A 186 -6.58 -4.82 -11.37
C TYR A 186 -5.76 -6.09 -11.60
N SER A 187 -4.70 -5.99 -12.41
CA SER A 187 -3.66 -7.02 -12.48
C SER A 187 -2.36 -6.44 -11.98
N THR A 188 -1.71 -7.20 -11.10
CA THR A 188 -0.47 -6.82 -10.42
C THR A 188 0.48 -8.00 -10.46
N GLY A 189 1.59 -7.87 -11.20
CA GLY A 189 2.60 -8.93 -11.30
C GLY A 189 1.96 -10.27 -11.65
N ASP A 190 1.87 -11.18 -10.68
CA ASP A 190 1.34 -12.55 -10.79
C ASP A 190 -0.04 -12.78 -10.16
N ALA A 191 -0.78 -11.69 -9.92
CA ALA A 191 -2.09 -11.74 -9.30
C ALA A 191 -3.14 -10.89 -10.03
N PHE A 192 -4.40 -11.26 -9.79
CA PHE A 192 -5.57 -10.44 -10.07
C PHE A 192 -6.14 -9.95 -8.74
N VAL A 193 -6.55 -8.68 -8.70
CA VAL A 193 -7.10 -8.04 -7.50
C VAL A 193 -8.46 -7.46 -7.85
N ALA A 194 -9.50 -7.88 -7.14
CA ALA A 194 -10.82 -7.28 -7.21
C ALA A 194 -11.02 -6.37 -6.00
N LYS A 195 -11.40 -5.10 -6.24
CA LYS A 195 -11.82 -4.16 -5.20
C LYS A 195 -13.29 -3.85 -5.40
N PHE A 196 -14.08 -3.93 -4.35
CA PHE A 196 -15.53 -3.69 -4.39
C PHE A 196 -16.03 -3.34 -3.00
N SER A 197 -17.32 -3.04 -2.88
CA SER A 197 -17.95 -2.79 -1.58
C SER A 197 -19.21 -3.62 -1.40
N ILE A 198 -19.45 -4.09 -0.18
CA ILE A 198 -20.70 -4.69 0.26
C ILE A 198 -21.23 -3.81 1.41
N GLY A 199 -22.30 -3.07 1.15
CA GLY A 199 -22.78 -2.04 2.08
C GLY A 199 -21.70 -0.99 2.39
N ARG A 200 -21.30 -0.89 3.66
CA ARG A 200 -20.25 0.04 4.14
C ARG A 200 -18.85 -0.58 4.19
N VAL A 201 -18.74 -1.87 3.88
CA VAL A 201 -17.48 -2.63 3.99
C VAL A 201 -16.76 -2.63 2.65
N SER A 202 -15.56 -2.04 2.62
CA SER A 202 -14.71 -2.07 1.42
C SER A 202 -13.89 -3.35 1.42
N THR A 203 -14.06 -4.17 0.40
CA THR A 203 -13.45 -5.50 0.29
C THR A 203 -12.46 -5.55 -0.86
N THR A 204 -11.31 -6.15 -0.61
CA THR A 204 -10.29 -6.45 -1.62
C THR A 204 -10.02 -7.94 -1.61
N VAL A 205 -10.19 -8.61 -2.74
CA VAL A 205 -9.91 -10.03 -2.90
C VAL A 205 -8.76 -10.20 -3.88
N THR A 206 -7.79 -11.03 -3.52
CA THR A 206 -6.62 -11.29 -4.34
C THR A 206 -6.62 -12.75 -4.79
N TYR A 207 -6.37 -12.97 -6.08
CA TYR A 207 -6.25 -14.28 -6.71
C TYR A 207 -4.91 -14.39 -7.42
N LYS A 208 -4.32 -15.58 -7.48
CA LYS A 208 -3.22 -15.88 -8.40
C LYS A 208 -3.74 -15.90 -9.84
N LYS A 209 -2.84 -15.70 -10.82
CA LYS A 209 -3.17 -15.84 -12.25
C LYS A 209 -3.80 -17.19 -12.63
N ASN A 210 -3.47 -18.27 -11.90
CA ASN A 210 -4.01 -19.61 -12.13
C ASN A 210 -5.45 -19.80 -11.65
N GLY A 211 -6.06 -18.83 -10.95
CA GLY A 211 -7.42 -18.96 -10.40
C GLY A 211 -7.47 -19.20 -8.89
N GLU A 212 -6.35 -19.47 -8.23
CA GLU A 212 -6.32 -19.77 -6.81
C GLU A 212 -6.58 -18.51 -5.97
N TRP A 213 -7.57 -18.55 -5.07
CA TRP A 213 -7.81 -17.52 -4.07
C TRP A 213 -6.63 -17.43 -3.09
N LEU A 214 -6.08 -16.23 -2.91
CA LEU A 214 -4.93 -15.99 -2.03
C LEU A 214 -5.33 -15.47 -0.67
N TYR A 215 -6.19 -14.45 -0.62
CA TYR A 215 -6.70 -13.85 0.61
C TYR A 215 -7.76 -12.80 0.28
N THR A 216 -8.53 -12.45 1.29
CA THR A 216 -9.52 -11.37 1.26
C THR A 216 -9.23 -10.39 2.40
N ILE A 217 -9.27 -9.09 2.11
CA ILE A 217 -9.12 -8.02 3.10
C ILE A 217 -10.42 -7.22 3.11
N LYS A 218 -11.12 -7.23 4.24
CA LYS A 218 -12.30 -6.40 4.51
C LYS A 218 -11.89 -5.22 5.36
N ASN A 219 -12.25 -4.01 4.94
CA ASN A 219 -11.98 -2.77 5.67
C ASN A 219 -13.31 -2.22 6.19
N TYR A 220 -13.40 -2.00 7.49
CA TYR A 220 -14.59 -1.44 8.13
C TYR A 220 -14.23 -0.63 9.38
N PHE A 221 -15.24 0.03 9.95
CA PHE A 221 -15.11 0.93 11.09
C PHE A 221 -15.55 0.27 12.40
N GLU A 222 -15.28 0.93 13.53
CA GLU A 222 -15.61 0.43 14.87
C GLU A 222 -17.07 -0.01 15.00
N ASN A 223 -18.01 0.70 14.36
CA ASN A 223 -19.44 0.41 14.43
C ASN A 223 -19.82 -0.97 13.86
N ASP A 224 -19.06 -1.47 12.87
CA ASP A 224 -19.31 -2.75 12.20
C ASP A 224 -18.50 -3.90 12.84
N MET A 225 -17.69 -3.61 13.86
CA MET A 225 -16.88 -4.59 14.59
C MET A 225 -17.73 -5.45 15.55
N THR A 226 -17.39 -6.73 15.69
CA THR A 226 -18.04 -7.64 16.64
C THR A 226 -17.85 -7.17 18.09
N LYS A 227 -18.84 -7.44 18.94
CA LYS A 227 -18.83 -7.02 20.35
C LYS A 227 -17.63 -7.58 21.10
N GLU A 228 -17.29 -8.84 20.87
CA GLU A 228 -16.16 -9.52 21.53
C GLU A 228 -14.83 -8.85 21.18
N LEU A 229 -14.59 -8.58 19.90
CA LEU A 229 -13.37 -7.91 19.45
C LEU A 229 -13.29 -6.48 19.99
N ARG A 230 -14.43 -5.76 20.05
CA ARG A 230 -14.51 -4.44 20.67
C ARG A 230 -14.14 -4.48 22.14
N THR A 231 -14.70 -5.40 22.91
CA THR A 231 -14.42 -5.57 24.33
C THR A 231 -12.95 -5.90 24.57
N LEU A 232 -12.37 -6.81 23.77
CA LEU A 232 -10.95 -7.17 23.87
C LEU A 232 -10.05 -5.95 23.70
N VAL A 233 -10.22 -5.18 22.62
CA VAL A 233 -9.39 -4.00 22.34
C VAL A 233 -9.60 -2.90 23.38
N LYS A 234 -10.87 -2.55 23.67
CA LYS A 234 -11.20 -1.46 24.61
C LYS A 234 -10.81 -1.77 26.05
N SER A 235 -10.71 -3.04 26.44
CA SER A 235 -10.23 -3.41 27.78
C SER A 235 -8.75 -3.05 28.00
N SER A 236 -7.94 -3.07 26.94
CA SER A 236 -6.51 -2.74 27.00
C SER A 236 -6.19 -1.31 26.56
N TYR A 237 -7.02 -0.73 25.69
CA TYR A 237 -6.83 0.60 25.08
C TYR A 237 -8.07 1.47 25.24
N TYR A 238 -8.54 1.65 26.48
CA TYR A 238 -9.80 2.31 26.80
C TYR A 238 -9.92 3.72 26.20
N ASP A 239 -8.88 4.54 26.36
CA ASP A 239 -8.85 5.95 25.94
C ASP A 239 -8.56 6.13 24.43
N TYR A 240 -8.24 5.06 23.72
CA TYR A 240 -7.91 5.16 22.29
C TYR A 240 -9.17 5.06 21.44
N GLN A 241 -9.21 5.84 20.35
CA GLN A 241 -10.23 5.74 19.31
C GLN A 241 -9.84 4.65 18.30
N ILE A 242 -10.78 3.76 17.96
CA ILE A 242 -10.58 2.76 16.89
C ILE A 242 -10.90 3.44 15.55
N VAL A 243 -9.90 3.59 14.70
CA VAL A 243 -10.01 4.35 13.43
C VAL A 243 -10.41 3.45 12.28
N LYS A 244 -9.79 2.28 12.19
CA LYS A 244 -9.91 1.36 11.07
C LYS A 244 -9.68 -0.06 11.55
N ILE A 245 -10.47 -0.99 11.01
CA ILE A 245 -10.25 -2.43 11.13
C ILE A 245 -10.00 -3.01 9.74
N GLU A 246 -8.98 -3.85 9.63
CA GLU A 246 -8.72 -4.70 8.47
C GLU A 246 -8.85 -6.15 8.91
N GLU A 247 -9.86 -6.84 8.39
CA GLU A 247 -10.02 -8.27 8.58
C GLU A 247 -9.44 -9.02 7.38
N ILE A 248 -8.49 -9.91 7.66
CA ILE A 248 -7.73 -10.67 6.67
C ILE A 248 -8.15 -12.13 6.76
N GLU A 249 -8.81 -12.60 5.72
CA GLU A 249 -9.16 -14.01 5.51
C GLU A 249 -8.11 -14.66 4.61
N VAL A 250 -7.60 -15.80 5.01
CA VAL A 250 -6.58 -16.55 4.26
C VAL A 250 -7.11 -17.98 4.05
N PRO A 251 -6.99 -18.56 2.84
CA PRO A 251 -7.38 -19.94 2.61
C PRO A 251 -6.66 -20.88 3.58
N ARG A 252 -7.37 -21.95 4.00
CA ARG A 252 -6.89 -22.98 4.95
C ARG A 252 -6.68 -22.51 6.39
N LYS A 253 -6.98 -21.26 6.73
CA LYS A 253 -7.06 -20.81 8.12
C LYS A 253 -8.51 -20.78 8.57
N GLU A 254 -8.78 -21.34 9.74
CA GLU A 254 -10.14 -21.39 10.31
C GLU A 254 -10.62 -20.03 10.82
N ARG A 255 -9.68 -19.16 11.23
CA ARG A 255 -9.99 -17.86 11.83
C ARG A 255 -9.33 -16.71 11.06
N SER A 256 -10.05 -15.60 10.96
CA SER A 256 -9.55 -14.35 10.38
C SER A 256 -8.48 -13.71 11.28
N ILE A 257 -7.56 -12.98 10.66
CA ILE A 257 -6.59 -12.11 11.36
C ILE A 257 -7.13 -10.68 11.30
N PHE A 258 -7.18 -9.98 12.43
CA PHE A 258 -7.62 -8.59 12.47
C PHE A 258 -6.42 -7.66 12.69
N LEU A 259 -6.30 -6.63 11.86
CA LEU A 259 -5.41 -5.49 12.11
C LEU A 259 -6.26 -4.29 12.52
N ILE A 260 -6.00 -3.78 13.71
CA ILE A 260 -6.82 -2.75 14.35
C ILE A 260 -5.97 -1.52 14.56
N TYR A 261 -6.36 -0.42 13.92
CA TYR A 261 -5.67 0.85 13.99
C TYR A 261 -6.34 1.66 15.10
N VAL A 262 -5.64 1.80 16.22
CA VAL A 262 -6.08 2.65 17.34
C VAL A 262 -5.25 3.91 17.37
N GLN A 263 -5.88 5.03 17.70
CA GLN A 263 -5.18 6.30 17.84
C GLN A 263 -5.62 7.06 19.09
N ASP A 264 -4.68 7.83 19.63
CA ASP A 264 -4.91 8.90 20.57
C ASP A 264 -4.37 10.20 19.95
N THR A 265 -4.50 11.32 20.63
CA THR A 265 -4.01 12.64 20.30
C THR A 265 -2.56 12.64 19.79
N LYS A 266 -1.69 11.81 20.39
CA LYS A 266 -0.24 11.79 20.11
C LYS A 266 0.27 10.52 19.45
N LYS A 267 -0.50 9.43 19.43
CA LYS A 267 -0.01 8.10 19.08
C LYS A 267 -0.95 7.38 18.12
N ILE A 268 -0.37 6.56 17.25
CA ILE A 268 -1.08 5.60 16.41
C ILE A 268 -0.46 4.23 16.68
N ILE A 269 -1.27 3.26 17.06
CA ILE A 269 -0.84 1.89 17.34
C ILE A 269 -1.59 0.95 16.39
N ILE A 270 -0.85 0.02 15.78
CA ILE A 270 -1.42 -1.03 14.93
C ILE A 270 -1.38 -2.33 15.74
N LEU A 271 -2.56 -2.85 16.07
CA LEU A 271 -2.74 -4.09 16.83
C LEU A 271 -3.03 -5.23 15.87
N ARG A 272 -2.49 -6.42 16.13
CA ARG A 272 -2.92 -7.68 15.53
C ARG A 272 -3.75 -8.44 16.54
N VAL A 273 -4.93 -8.89 16.14
CA VAL A 273 -5.71 -9.87 16.91
C VAL A 273 -5.84 -11.15 16.10
N TYR A 274 -5.51 -12.28 16.72
CA TYR A 274 -5.67 -13.61 16.14
C TYR A 274 -5.95 -14.62 17.25
N ASP A 275 -6.97 -15.44 17.08
CA ASP A 275 -7.34 -16.47 18.07
C ASP A 275 -7.59 -15.91 19.50
N GLY A 276 -8.15 -14.70 19.58
CA GLY A 276 -8.39 -14.01 20.87
C GLY A 276 -7.15 -13.41 21.51
N GLU A 277 -5.96 -13.67 20.97
CA GLU A 277 -4.71 -13.06 21.41
C GLU A 277 -4.49 -11.72 20.69
N MET A 278 -4.00 -10.73 21.43
CA MET A 278 -3.74 -9.37 20.92
C MET A 278 -2.25 -9.02 21.06
N GLU A 279 -1.65 -8.56 19.96
CA GLU A 279 -0.23 -8.15 19.89
C GLU A 279 -0.11 -6.75 19.29
N VAL A 280 0.84 -5.95 19.79
CA VAL A 280 1.20 -4.65 19.18
C VAL A 280 2.20 -4.88 18.05
N LEU A 281 1.82 -4.58 16.81
CA LEU A 281 2.73 -4.67 15.66
C LEU A 281 3.60 -3.42 15.53
N HIS A 282 2.98 -2.24 15.63
CA HIS A 282 3.66 -0.97 15.43
C HIS A 282 3.12 0.10 16.37
N ASN A 283 3.99 1.01 16.78
CA ASN A 283 3.67 2.15 17.62
C ASN A 283 4.35 3.40 17.06
N TYR A 284 3.56 4.36 16.60
CA TYR A 284 4.01 5.60 15.99
C TYR A 284 3.64 6.78 16.89
N THR A 285 4.58 7.70 17.09
CA THR A 285 4.35 8.97 17.79
C THR A 285 4.26 10.09 16.76
N ARG A 286 3.23 10.94 16.84
CA ARG A 286 3.11 12.15 16.01
C ARG A 286 4.11 13.18 16.52
N GLY A 287 4.98 13.65 15.63
CA GLY A 287 5.96 14.71 15.88
C GLY A 287 5.39 16.09 15.64
#